data_AF-A0A822D6Z5-F1
#
_entry.id   AF-A0A822D6Z5-F1
#
_cell.length_a   1.000
_cell.length_b   1.000
_cell.length_c   1.000
_cell.angle_alpha   90.00
_cell.angle_beta   90.00
_cell.angle_gamma   90.00
#
_symmetry.space_group_name_H-M   'P 1'
#
loop_
_entity.id
_entity.type
_entity.pdbx_description
1 polymer ?
#
loop_
_entity_poly.entity_id
_entity_poly.type
_entity_poly.pdbx_seq_one_letter_code
_entity_poly.pdbx_strand_id
1 'polypeptide(L)'
;MTSLTKGGSSLPVTVMVSASHGTMDIVHWMNCFIEKYKQVYGFSNPFPKPPVIHCDRSPVFLLAGIQVFNGDETMDRYMERCWRIIQRAATKRDLEITVVHACLGHFMKNVKRNASKILSKKQVSLGMWFMALLVNCNTLDEMIIIWRNVCIVLLSTNQNDQFKISLSTLSKMADQMNGDPEKTNFVLQGVSVTTKGQISNNMNVDNNDDITHDVGTNEDDPFYIESSFKSLFITIYQQCKDLLKIYDASEWKDLPANPLFSAAYLSRILKLYMPTAPIWSNLLL
;
A
#
# COMPACT_ATOMS: atom_id res chain seq x y z
N MET A 1 -1.28 -30.52 -23.00
CA MET A 1 -1.53 -29.65 -21.82
C MET A 1 -0.30 -28.76 -21.67
N THR A 2 -0.38 -27.52 -22.13
CA THR A 2 0.69 -26.55 -21.99
C THR A 2 0.78 -26.15 -20.51
N SER A 3 1.95 -26.37 -19.90
CA SER A 3 2.20 -25.80 -18.57
C SER A 3 2.13 -24.28 -18.70
N LEU A 4 1.19 -23.67 -17.99
CA LEU A 4 1.15 -22.22 -17.84
C LEU A 4 2.39 -21.84 -17.03
N THR A 5 3.45 -21.41 -17.71
CA THR A 5 4.60 -20.80 -17.07
C THR A 5 4.16 -19.54 -16.34
N LYS A 6 4.56 -19.40 -15.05
CA LYS A 6 4.47 -18.12 -14.32
C LYS A 6 5.12 -17.05 -15.19
N GLY A 7 4.36 -16.02 -15.57
CA GLY A 7 4.84 -14.93 -16.43
C GLY A 7 4.44 -15.01 -17.92
N GLY A 8 3.51 -15.87 -18.31
CA GLY A 8 2.94 -15.86 -19.66
C GLY A 8 2.23 -14.54 -20.01
N SER A 9 2.18 -14.20 -21.31
CA SER A 9 1.49 -13.00 -21.81
C SER A 9 0.03 -12.97 -21.34
N SER A 10 -0.38 -11.82 -20.80
CA SER A 10 -1.79 -11.58 -20.47
C SER A 10 -2.62 -11.50 -21.74
N LEU A 11 -3.78 -12.14 -21.74
CA LEU A 11 -4.75 -12.07 -22.83
C LEU A 11 -5.95 -11.23 -22.40
N PRO A 12 -6.39 -10.26 -23.21
CA PRO A 12 -7.63 -9.55 -22.92
C PRO A 12 -8.82 -10.52 -23.03
N VAL A 13 -9.63 -10.60 -21.98
CA VAL A 13 -10.78 -11.53 -21.91
C VAL A 13 -12.14 -10.85 -22.03
N THR A 14 -12.20 -9.54 -21.77
CA THR A 14 -13.42 -8.73 -21.91
C THR A 14 -13.05 -7.25 -22.00
N VAL A 15 -13.96 -6.44 -22.55
CA VAL A 15 -13.85 -4.98 -22.65
C VAL A 15 -15.17 -4.37 -22.20
N MET A 16 -15.08 -3.26 -21.46
CA MET A 16 -16.22 -2.42 -21.09
C MET A 16 -16.00 -1.04 -21.69
N VAL A 17 -17.02 -0.50 -22.34
CA VAL A 17 -17.09 0.91 -22.74
C VAL A 17 -18.33 1.48 -22.08
N SER A 18 -18.16 2.54 -21.29
CA SER A 18 -19.25 3.16 -20.53
C SER A 18 -19.12 4.68 -20.56
N ALA A 19 -20.27 5.35 -20.50
CA ALA A 19 -20.37 6.80 -20.30
C ALA A 19 -20.47 7.17 -18.80
N SER A 20 -20.65 6.19 -17.92
CA SER A 20 -20.74 6.35 -16.46
C SER A 20 -19.70 5.50 -15.73
N HIS A 21 -19.25 6.01 -14.57
CA HIS A 21 -18.29 5.36 -13.68
C HIS A 21 -18.95 4.88 -12.38
N GLY A 22 -20.12 4.25 -12.46
CA GLY A 22 -20.82 3.72 -11.28
C GLY A 22 -20.36 2.31 -10.90
N THR A 23 -20.36 2.00 -9.60
CA THR A 23 -20.10 0.63 -9.12
C THR A 23 -21.04 -0.39 -9.77
N MET A 24 -22.32 -0.05 -9.93
CA MET A 24 -23.31 -0.95 -10.53
C MET A 24 -23.06 -1.24 -12.01
N ASP A 25 -22.47 -0.29 -12.75
CA ASP A 25 -22.09 -0.49 -14.15
C ASP A 25 -21.01 -1.57 -14.26
N ILE A 26 -20.02 -1.51 -13.36
CA ILE A 26 -18.92 -2.46 -13.29
C ILE A 26 -19.41 -3.84 -12.80
N VAL A 27 -20.29 -3.86 -11.79
CA VAL A 27 -20.94 -5.10 -11.32
C VAL A 27 -21.72 -5.78 -12.45
N HIS A 28 -22.50 -5.01 -13.21
CA HIS A 28 -23.24 -5.54 -14.35
C HIS A 28 -22.29 -6.13 -15.40
N TRP A 29 -21.23 -5.41 -15.77
CA TRP A 29 -20.21 -5.90 -16.71
C TRP A 29 -19.53 -7.19 -16.24
N MET A 30 -19.09 -7.25 -14.98
CA MET A 30 -18.46 -8.45 -14.41
C MET A 30 -19.42 -9.65 -14.40
N ASN A 31 -20.70 -9.45 -14.11
CA ASN A 31 -21.71 -10.51 -14.17
C ASN A 31 -21.95 -10.99 -15.60
N CYS A 32 -22.06 -10.08 -16.58
CA CYS A 32 -22.16 -10.47 -18.00
C CYS A 32 -20.94 -11.27 -18.46
N PHE A 33 -19.74 -10.90 -18.01
CA PHE A 33 -18.52 -11.66 -18.27
C PHE A 33 -18.61 -13.07 -17.67
N ILE A 34 -18.99 -13.20 -16.40
CA ILE A 34 -19.15 -14.49 -15.71
C ILE A 34 -20.14 -15.40 -16.44
N GLU A 35 -21.29 -14.87 -16.84
CA GLU A 35 -22.31 -15.62 -17.58
C GLU A 35 -21.79 -16.10 -18.92
N LYS A 36 -21.11 -15.23 -19.69
CA LYS A 36 -20.52 -15.61 -20.98
C LYS A 36 -19.39 -16.61 -20.82
N TYR A 37 -18.55 -16.46 -19.80
CA TYR A 37 -17.49 -17.40 -19.49
C TYR A 37 -18.06 -18.80 -19.19
N LYS A 38 -19.12 -18.90 -18.38
CA LYS A 38 -19.81 -20.17 -18.12
C LYS A 38 -20.37 -20.80 -19.41
N GLN A 39 -20.99 -19.99 -20.26
CA GLN A 39 -21.55 -20.45 -21.54
C GLN A 39 -20.47 -21.02 -22.47
N VAL A 40 -19.32 -20.35 -22.60
CA VAL A 40 -18.25 -20.74 -23.52
C VAL A 40 -17.51 -22.00 -23.05
N TYR A 41 -17.21 -22.09 -21.75
CA TYR A 41 -16.38 -23.18 -21.21
C TYR A 41 -17.18 -24.33 -20.59
N GLY A 42 -18.52 -24.28 -20.63
CA GLY A 42 -19.39 -25.36 -20.15
C GLY A 42 -19.33 -25.60 -18.64
N PHE A 43 -18.88 -24.62 -17.85
CA PHE A 43 -18.85 -24.75 -16.39
C PHE A 43 -20.29 -24.79 -15.85
N SER A 44 -20.63 -25.89 -15.17
CA SER A 44 -21.77 -25.93 -14.25
C SER A 44 -21.46 -25.07 -13.01
N ASN A 45 -22.48 -24.51 -12.37
CA ASN A 45 -22.29 -23.73 -11.14
C ASN A 45 -21.53 -24.55 -10.08
N PRO A 46 -20.59 -23.94 -9.34
CA PRO A 46 -20.26 -22.50 -9.30
C PRO A 46 -19.17 -22.04 -10.29
N PHE A 47 -19.17 -20.74 -10.61
CA PHE A 47 -18.08 -20.09 -11.35
C PHE A 47 -16.75 -20.27 -10.59
N PRO A 48 -15.63 -20.61 -11.27
CA PRO A 48 -14.32 -20.65 -10.63
C PRO A 48 -13.90 -19.24 -10.20
N LYS A 49 -14.04 -18.93 -8.91
CA LYS A 49 -13.68 -17.62 -8.36
C LYS A 49 -12.17 -17.37 -8.56
N PRO A 50 -11.76 -16.21 -9.07
CA PRO A 50 -10.35 -15.85 -9.10
C PRO A 50 -9.84 -15.74 -7.65
N PRO A 51 -8.64 -16.26 -7.33
CA PRO A 51 -8.07 -16.11 -6.00
C PRO A 51 -7.73 -14.64 -5.71
N VAL A 52 -7.30 -13.89 -6.73
CA VAL A 52 -6.91 -12.48 -6.63
C VAL A 52 -7.42 -11.71 -7.83
N ILE A 53 -7.86 -10.47 -7.60
CA ILE A 53 -8.17 -9.48 -8.63
C ILE A 53 -7.30 -8.27 -8.39
N HIS A 54 -6.49 -7.89 -9.37
CA HIS A 54 -5.77 -6.62 -9.35
C HIS A 54 -6.54 -5.58 -10.15
N CYS A 55 -6.81 -4.43 -9.54
CA CYS A 55 -7.44 -3.28 -10.22
C CYS A 55 -6.64 -2.00 -9.98
N ASP A 56 -6.93 -0.93 -10.70
CA ASP A 56 -6.50 0.38 -10.25
C ASP A 56 -7.15 0.64 -8.87
N ARG A 57 -6.57 1.53 -8.05
CA ARG A 57 -7.08 1.81 -6.69
C ARG A 57 -8.40 2.61 -6.71
N SER A 58 -9.22 2.40 -7.73
CA SER A 58 -10.51 3.01 -7.93
C SER A 58 -11.54 2.40 -6.97
N PRO A 59 -12.23 3.21 -6.15
CA PRO A 59 -13.28 2.73 -5.25
C PRO A 59 -14.37 1.93 -5.92
N VAL A 60 -14.76 2.33 -7.12
CA VAL A 60 -15.84 1.66 -7.85
C VAL A 60 -15.43 0.26 -8.32
N PHE A 61 -14.17 0.06 -8.74
CA PHE A 61 -13.66 -1.26 -9.11
C PHE A 61 -13.41 -2.16 -7.90
N LEU A 62 -12.83 -1.60 -6.83
CA LEU A 62 -12.60 -2.34 -5.59
C LEU A 62 -13.93 -2.85 -5.02
N LEU A 63 -14.95 -1.99 -4.90
CA LEU A 63 -16.26 -2.37 -4.39
C LEU A 63 -16.98 -3.35 -5.31
N ALA A 64 -16.94 -3.14 -6.63
CA ALA A 64 -17.57 -4.07 -7.58
C ALA A 64 -16.95 -5.48 -7.51
N GLY A 65 -15.62 -5.57 -7.41
CA GLY A 65 -14.91 -6.84 -7.24
C GLY A 65 -15.31 -7.55 -5.93
N ILE A 66 -15.42 -6.80 -4.84
CA ILE A 66 -15.88 -7.33 -3.56
C ILE A 66 -17.32 -7.86 -3.68
N GLN A 67 -18.24 -7.07 -4.25
CA GLN A 67 -19.64 -7.47 -4.37
C GLN A 67 -19.82 -8.73 -5.22
N VAL A 68 -19.22 -8.75 -6.41
CA VAL A 68 -19.37 -9.86 -7.35
C VAL A 68 -18.75 -11.16 -6.83
N PHE A 69 -17.56 -11.10 -6.24
CA PHE A 69 -16.81 -12.33 -5.89
C PHE A 69 -16.91 -12.73 -4.42
N ASN A 70 -17.27 -11.81 -3.53
CA ASN A 70 -17.39 -12.04 -2.08
C ASN A 70 -18.82 -11.95 -1.55
N GLY A 71 -19.84 -11.87 -2.41
CA GLY A 71 -21.25 -12.04 -2.03
C GLY A 71 -21.88 -10.77 -1.47
N ASP A 72 -21.80 -9.68 -2.23
CA ASP A 72 -22.38 -8.38 -1.91
C ASP A 72 -21.89 -7.78 -0.58
N GLU A 73 -20.66 -8.12 -0.17
CA GLU A 73 -20.02 -7.51 1.00
C GLU A 73 -19.77 -6.01 0.77
N THR A 74 -19.98 -5.21 1.82
CA THR A 74 -19.52 -3.81 1.87
C THR A 74 -18.01 -3.76 2.09
N MET A 75 -17.37 -2.65 1.74
CA MET A 75 -15.94 -2.44 2.02
C MET A 75 -15.58 -2.65 3.50
N ASP A 76 -16.38 -2.14 4.45
CA ASP A 76 -16.08 -2.28 5.88
C ASP A 76 -16.06 -3.75 6.33
N ARG A 77 -17.08 -4.52 5.95
CA ARG A 77 -17.16 -5.98 6.20
C ARG A 77 -15.99 -6.74 5.56
N TYR A 78 -15.60 -6.35 4.35
CA TYR A 78 -14.45 -6.91 3.67
C TYR A 78 -13.15 -6.63 4.46
N MET A 79 -12.96 -5.40 4.93
CA MET A 79 -11.81 -5.01 5.74
C MET A 79 -11.75 -5.74 7.09
N GLU A 80 -12.90 -5.95 7.73
CA GLU A 80 -12.99 -6.72 8.97
C GLU A 80 -12.64 -8.21 8.74
N ARG A 81 -13.09 -8.79 7.62
CA ARG A 81 -12.71 -10.13 7.22
C ARG A 81 -11.21 -10.24 6.96
N CYS A 82 -10.62 -9.28 6.24
CA CYS A 82 -9.17 -9.19 6.05
C CYS A 82 -8.42 -9.15 7.40
N TRP A 83 -8.92 -8.37 8.36
CA TRP A 83 -8.36 -8.30 9.70
C TRP A 83 -8.36 -9.67 10.40
N ARG A 84 -9.47 -10.41 10.37
CA ARG A 84 -9.53 -11.76 10.96
C ARG A 84 -8.56 -12.74 10.31
N ILE A 85 -8.42 -12.69 8.99
CA ILE A 85 -7.47 -13.54 8.23
C ILE A 85 -6.04 -13.24 8.69
N ILE A 86 -5.64 -11.97 8.67
CA ILE A 86 -4.28 -11.54 9.02
C ILE A 86 -3.94 -11.85 10.48
N GLN A 87 -4.91 -11.72 11.38
CA GLN A 87 -4.75 -12.06 12.80
C GLN A 87 -4.81 -13.57 13.09
N ARG A 88 -4.92 -14.42 12.06
CA ARG A 88 -5.08 -15.88 12.20
C ARG A 88 -6.31 -16.27 13.03
N ALA A 89 -7.32 -15.41 13.06
CA ALA A 89 -8.61 -15.61 13.72
C ALA A 89 -9.72 -15.92 12.70
N ALA A 90 -9.36 -16.20 11.45
CA ALA A 90 -10.30 -16.50 10.36
C ALA A 90 -10.99 -17.85 10.54
N THR A 91 -12.29 -17.86 10.24
CA THR A 91 -13.06 -19.08 10.01
C THR A 91 -12.74 -19.68 8.64
N LYS A 92 -13.16 -20.94 8.39
CA LYS A 92 -13.05 -21.54 7.04
C LYS A 92 -13.73 -20.69 5.97
N ARG A 93 -14.89 -20.13 6.29
CA ARG A 93 -15.63 -19.23 5.40
C ARG A 93 -14.84 -17.97 5.10
N ASP A 94 -14.13 -17.40 6.08
CA ASP A 94 -13.32 -16.20 5.85
C ASP A 94 -12.23 -16.46 4.78
N LEU A 95 -11.68 -17.66 4.73
CA LEU A 95 -10.64 -18.05 3.76
C LEU A 95 -11.17 -18.30 2.33
N GLU A 96 -12.47 -18.48 2.15
CA GLU A 96 -13.13 -18.62 0.83
C GLU A 96 -13.38 -17.25 0.19
N ILE A 97 -12.36 -16.39 0.18
CA ILE A 97 -12.41 -15.00 -0.32
C ILE A 97 -11.66 -14.88 -1.65
N THR A 98 -12.17 -14.03 -2.53
CA THR A 98 -11.37 -13.44 -3.60
C THR A 98 -10.69 -12.19 -3.04
N VAL A 99 -9.35 -12.16 -3.06
CA VAL A 99 -8.58 -11.00 -2.63
C VAL A 99 -8.70 -9.91 -3.69
N VAL A 100 -9.28 -8.77 -3.34
CA VAL A 100 -9.40 -7.62 -4.24
C VAL A 100 -8.29 -6.64 -3.88
N HIS A 101 -7.30 -6.54 -4.76
CA HIS A 101 -6.01 -5.91 -4.53
C HIS A 101 -5.79 -4.74 -5.48
N ALA A 102 -5.13 -3.69 -4.99
CA ALA A 102 -4.70 -2.56 -5.79
C ALA A 102 -3.42 -2.92 -6.53
N CYS A 103 -3.45 -2.79 -7.86
CA CYS A 103 -2.29 -2.95 -8.72
C CYS A 103 -1.11 -2.12 -8.20
N LEU A 104 -0.02 -2.79 -7.87
CA LEU A 104 1.11 -2.17 -7.20
C LEU A 104 1.74 -1.02 -8.01
N GLY A 105 1.83 -1.16 -9.33
CA GLY A 105 2.33 -0.09 -10.20
C GLY A 105 1.48 1.17 -10.11
N HIS A 106 0.16 1.04 -10.17
CA HIS A 106 -0.77 2.17 -10.01
C HIS A 106 -0.74 2.74 -8.59
N PHE A 107 -0.65 1.88 -7.57
CA PHE A 107 -0.51 2.29 -6.17
C PHE A 107 0.73 3.15 -5.98
N MET A 108 1.91 2.67 -6.39
CA MET A 108 3.18 3.37 -6.23
C MET A 108 3.24 4.65 -7.05
N LYS A 109 2.64 4.69 -8.25
CA LYS A 109 2.49 5.93 -9.03
C LYS A 109 1.66 6.97 -8.26
N ASN A 110 0.56 6.54 -7.63
CA ASN A 110 -0.29 7.43 -6.83
C ASN A 110 0.41 7.91 -5.55
N VAL A 111 1.16 7.04 -4.88
CA VAL A 111 2.02 7.39 -3.73
C VAL A 111 3.04 8.45 -4.15
N LYS A 112 3.79 8.24 -5.25
CA LYS A 112 4.79 9.20 -5.76
C LYS A 112 4.14 10.56 -6.01
N ARG A 113 2.98 10.58 -6.68
CA ARG A 113 2.22 11.81 -6.95
C ARG A 113 1.83 12.54 -5.67
N ASN A 114 1.35 11.84 -4.65
CA ASN A 114 1.00 12.45 -3.35
C ASN A 114 2.24 12.91 -2.58
N ALA A 115 3.33 12.13 -2.60
CA ALA A 115 4.59 12.49 -1.98
C ALA A 115 5.17 13.77 -2.58
N SER A 116 5.15 13.92 -3.91
CA SER A 116 5.65 15.12 -4.60
C SER A 116 4.86 16.40 -4.28
N LYS A 117 3.63 16.30 -3.76
CA LYS A 117 2.85 17.46 -3.30
C LYS A 117 3.31 17.99 -1.94
N ILE A 118 4.04 17.18 -1.15
CA ILE A 118 4.37 17.48 0.25
C ILE A 118 5.90 17.52 0.49
N LEU A 119 6.64 16.65 -0.19
CA LEU A 119 8.08 16.45 0.00
C LEU A 119 8.89 17.16 -1.08
N SER A 120 10.11 17.56 -0.73
CA SER A 120 11.08 18.03 -1.72
C SER A 120 11.50 16.90 -2.68
N LYS A 121 12.00 17.24 -3.88
CA LYS A 121 12.42 16.25 -4.90
C LYS A 121 13.38 15.18 -4.33
N LYS A 122 14.31 15.57 -3.45
CA LYS A 122 15.24 14.64 -2.79
C LYS A 122 14.55 13.71 -1.78
N GLN A 123 13.54 14.20 -1.07
CA GLN A 123 12.79 13.44 -0.06
C GLN A 123 11.73 12.52 -0.68
N VAL A 124 11.25 12.78 -1.91
CA VAL A 124 10.29 11.90 -2.60
C VAL A 124 10.84 10.48 -2.75
N SER A 125 12.10 10.30 -3.13
CA SER A 125 12.72 8.97 -3.24
C SER A 125 12.71 8.23 -1.90
N LEU A 126 12.94 8.93 -0.81
CA LEU A 126 12.84 8.36 0.53
C LEU A 126 11.39 8.00 0.90
N GLY A 127 10.44 8.88 0.60
CA GLY A 127 9.02 8.61 0.83
C GLY A 127 8.55 7.36 0.08
N MET A 128 9.03 7.18 -1.15
CA MET A 128 8.81 5.98 -1.95
C MET A 128 9.49 4.74 -1.36
N TRP A 129 10.69 4.89 -0.80
CA TRP A 129 11.42 3.81 -0.13
C TRP A 129 10.66 3.28 1.10
N PHE A 130 10.14 4.16 1.97
CA PHE A 130 9.31 3.74 3.10
C PHE A 130 8.05 2.99 2.65
N MET A 131 7.40 3.46 1.59
CA MET A 131 6.18 2.83 1.08
C MET A 131 6.48 1.48 0.41
N ALA A 132 7.64 1.35 -0.25
CA ALA A 132 8.08 0.07 -0.79
C ALA A 132 8.32 -0.98 0.31
N LEU A 133 8.87 -0.59 1.46
CA LEU A 133 8.99 -1.48 2.62
C LEU A 133 7.61 -1.96 3.09
N LEU A 134 6.65 -1.06 3.25
CA LEU A 134 5.29 -1.38 3.72
C LEU A 134 4.53 -2.30 2.74
N VAL A 135 4.64 -2.04 1.44
CA VAL A 135 4.01 -2.88 0.40
C VAL A 135 4.47 -4.32 0.51
N ASN A 136 5.76 -4.53 0.77
CA ASN A 136 6.39 -5.84 0.75
C ASN A 136 6.31 -6.61 2.08
N CYS A 137 5.55 -6.10 3.05
CA CYS A 137 5.26 -6.83 4.29
C CYS A 137 4.32 -8.01 3.99
N ASN A 138 4.70 -9.20 4.45
CA ASN A 138 3.87 -10.41 4.35
C ASN A 138 3.14 -10.69 5.68
N THR A 139 3.57 -10.06 6.77
CA THR A 139 2.93 -10.19 8.09
C THR A 139 2.58 -8.83 8.68
N LEU A 140 1.56 -8.82 9.54
CA LEU A 140 1.17 -7.60 10.25
C LEU A 140 2.29 -7.11 11.18
N ASP A 141 3.01 -8.03 11.81
CA ASP A 141 4.12 -7.71 12.72
C ASP A 141 5.25 -6.97 11.99
N GLU A 142 5.64 -7.44 10.81
CA GLU A 142 6.61 -6.73 9.94
C GLU A 142 6.13 -5.31 9.63
N MET A 143 4.86 -5.16 9.24
CA MET A 143 4.30 -3.86 8.91
C MET A 143 4.24 -2.94 10.14
N ILE A 144 3.92 -3.46 11.33
CA ILE A 144 3.94 -2.71 12.59
C ILE A 144 5.36 -2.21 12.89
N ILE A 145 6.37 -3.08 12.75
CA ILE A 145 7.77 -2.72 12.97
C ILE A 145 8.20 -1.62 11.99
N ILE A 146 7.91 -1.78 10.70
CA ILE A 146 8.26 -0.78 9.69
C ILE A 146 7.53 0.53 9.98
N TRP A 147 6.21 0.50 10.18
CA TRP A 147 5.40 1.68 10.43
C TRP A 147 5.88 2.46 11.66
N ARG A 148 6.21 1.76 12.76
CA ARG A 148 6.74 2.39 13.98
C ARG A 148 8.04 3.14 13.70
N ASN A 149 8.98 2.50 12.99
CA ASN A 149 10.26 3.13 12.67
C ASN A 149 10.11 4.28 11.67
N VAL A 150 9.19 4.16 10.70
CA VAL A 150 8.84 5.26 9.77
C VAL A 150 8.27 6.45 10.56
N CYS A 151 7.37 6.20 11.52
CA CYS A 151 6.82 7.24 12.39
C CYS A 151 7.93 7.98 13.12
N ILE A 152 8.84 7.24 13.77
CA ILE A 152 9.97 7.84 14.50
C ILE A 152 10.84 8.68 13.56
N VAL A 153 11.24 8.14 12.41
CA VAL A 153 12.12 8.85 11.45
C VAL A 153 11.47 10.13 10.91
N LEU A 154 10.16 10.12 10.64
CA LEU A 154 9.47 11.29 10.08
C LEU A 154 8.99 12.29 11.14
N LEU A 155 8.90 11.90 12.42
CA LEU A 155 8.44 12.77 13.52
C LEU A 155 9.58 13.35 14.36
N SER A 156 10.74 12.70 14.44
CA SER A 156 11.88 13.25 15.19
C SER A 156 12.35 14.56 14.55
N THR A 157 12.43 15.65 15.33
CA THR A 157 12.96 16.92 14.80
C THR A 157 14.48 16.88 14.66
N ASN A 158 15.15 16.08 15.49
CA ASN A 158 16.60 15.99 15.62
C ASN A 158 17.10 14.55 15.41
N GLN A 159 18.39 14.39 15.11
CA GLN A 159 19.05 13.08 14.95
C GLN A 159 19.39 12.45 16.31
N ASN A 160 18.39 12.24 17.15
CA ASN A 160 18.51 11.54 18.43
C ASN A 160 18.78 10.04 18.25
N ASP A 161 19.07 9.34 19.34
CA ASP A 161 19.42 7.92 19.26
C ASP A 161 18.27 7.07 18.73
N GLN A 162 17.03 7.41 19.08
CA GLN A 162 15.86 6.70 18.58
C GLN A 162 15.69 6.86 17.06
N PHE A 163 15.96 8.05 16.52
CA PHE A 163 16.02 8.29 15.08
C PHE A 163 17.08 7.39 14.41
N LYS A 164 18.30 7.35 14.95
CA LYS A 164 19.41 6.56 14.38
C LYS A 164 19.10 5.06 14.41
N ILE A 165 18.56 4.57 15.53
CA ILE A 165 18.15 3.17 15.70
C ILE A 165 17.06 2.84 14.68
N SER A 166 16.01 3.66 14.58
CA SER A 166 14.91 3.42 13.65
C SER A 166 15.33 3.45 12.19
N LEU A 167 16.19 4.40 11.82
CA LEU A 167 16.72 4.47 10.46
C LEU A 167 17.60 3.25 10.13
N SER A 168 18.47 2.84 11.06
CA SER A 168 19.31 1.66 10.91
C SER A 168 18.48 0.37 10.77
N THR A 169 17.39 0.24 11.56
CA THR A 169 16.45 -0.88 11.43
C THR A 169 15.80 -0.92 10.06
N LEU A 170 15.28 0.22 9.56
CA LEU A 170 14.66 0.28 8.24
C LEU A 170 15.66 -0.05 7.12
N SER A 171 16.90 0.45 7.20
CA SER A 171 17.95 0.11 6.23
C SER A 171 18.24 -1.39 6.22
N LYS A 172 18.39 -2.02 7.38
CA LYS A 172 18.60 -3.49 7.47
C LYS A 172 17.43 -4.27 6.87
N MET A 173 16.19 -3.83 7.12
CA MET A 173 15.01 -4.48 6.53
C MET A 173 14.97 -4.32 5.01
N ALA A 174 15.38 -3.16 4.47
CA ALA A 174 15.49 -2.96 3.04
C ALA A 174 16.58 -3.86 2.40
N ASP A 175 17.73 -3.99 3.06
CA ASP A 175 18.81 -4.87 2.60
C ASP A 175 18.37 -6.34 2.58
N GLN A 176 17.67 -6.77 3.63
CA GLN A 176 17.08 -8.11 3.69
C GLN A 176 16.07 -8.35 2.57
N MET A 177 15.16 -7.39 2.32
CA MET A 177 14.20 -7.50 1.23
C MET A 177 14.90 -7.57 -0.14
N ASN A 178 15.92 -6.74 -0.38
CA ASN A 178 16.68 -6.73 -1.63
C ASN A 178 17.46 -8.04 -1.88
N GLY A 179 17.86 -8.73 -0.81
CA GLY A 179 18.53 -10.03 -0.89
C GLY A 179 17.58 -11.22 -1.07
N ASP A 180 16.27 -11.01 -1.00
CA ASP A 180 15.27 -12.07 -1.10
C ASP A 180 14.93 -12.35 -2.58
N PRO A 181 15.28 -13.54 -3.12
CA PRO A 181 15.04 -13.89 -4.52
C PRO A 181 13.55 -14.06 -4.85
N GLU A 182 12.68 -14.22 -3.85
CA GLU A 182 11.23 -14.34 -4.04
C GLU A 182 10.53 -12.97 -4.07
N LYS A 183 11.22 -11.88 -3.71
CA LYS A 183 10.68 -10.51 -3.72
C LYS A 183 11.17 -9.73 -4.94
N THR A 184 10.26 -9.39 -5.85
CA THR A 184 10.55 -8.53 -7.00
C THR A 184 10.52 -7.05 -6.61
N ASN A 185 11.70 -6.51 -6.26
CA ASN A 185 11.83 -5.18 -5.67
C ASN A 185 12.18 -4.07 -6.67
N PHE A 186 11.30 -3.78 -7.62
CA PHE A 186 11.56 -2.74 -8.64
C PHE A 186 11.69 -1.31 -8.08
N VAL A 187 11.17 -1.03 -6.87
CA VAL A 187 11.24 0.31 -6.25
C VAL A 187 12.45 0.49 -5.32
N LEU A 188 12.90 -0.57 -4.64
CA LEU A 188 14.02 -0.49 -3.68
C LEU A 188 15.40 -0.52 -4.36
N GLN A 189 15.47 -1.00 -5.61
CA GLN A 189 16.72 -1.08 -6.37
C GLN A 189 17.28 0.33 -6.70
N GLY A 190 18.25 0.80 -5.90
CA GLY A 190 19.01 2.02 -6.19
C GLY A 190 18.77 3.22 -5.27
N VAL A 191 18.00 3.05 -4.18
CA VAL A 191 17.91 4.03 -3.09
C VAL A 191 18.63 3.46 -1.87
N SER A 192 19.70 4.12 -1.42
CA SER A 192 20.34 3.81 -0.14
C SER A 192 20.30 5.03 0.78
N VAL A 193 20.01 4.77 2.06
CA VAL A 193 19.92 5.80 3.09
C VAL A 193 20.98 5.49 4.13
N THR A 194 21.94 6.41 4.30
CA THR A 194 23.00 6.26 5.28
C THR A 194 22.45 6.45 6.69
N THR A 195 23.19 5.97 7.69
CA THR A 195 22.86 6.16 9.12
C THR A 195 22.82 7.63 9.57
N LYS A 196 23.31 8.55 8.73
CA LYS A 196 23.23 10.02 8.93
C LYS A 196 22.03 10.66 8.24
N GLY A 197 21.11 9.87 7.69
CA GLY A 197 19.96 10.37 6.92
C GLY A 197 20.33 10.97 5.57
N GLN A 198 21.53 10.68 5.04
CA GLN A 198 21.92 11.10 3.69
C GLN A 198 21.42 10.08 2.67
N ILE A 199 20.89 10.58 1.57
CA ILE A 199 20.28 9.77 0.51
C ILE A 199 21.25 9.70 -0.66
N SER A 200 21.59 8.50 -1.10
CA SER A 200 22.21 8.25 -2.40
C SER A 200 21.21 7.56 -3.32
N ASN A 201 20.92 8.22 -4.45
CA ASN A 201 20.10 7.66 -5.52
C ASN A 201 21.02 7.28 -6.68
N ASN A 202 21.07 6.00 -7.03
CA ASN A 202 21.71 5.52 -8.27
C ASN A 202 20.71 5.39 -9.42
N MET A 203 19.42 5.68 -9.20
CA MET A 203 18.44 5.72 -10.28
C MET A 203 18.61 7.00 -11.12
N ASN A 204 18.95 6.83 -12.39
CA ASN A 204 18.42 7.69 -13.45
C ASN A 204 16.89 7.49 -13.45
N VAL A 205 16.20 8.18 -12.55
CA VAL A 205 14.76 8.34 -12.67
C VAL A 205 14.58 9.17 -13.94
N ASP A 206 14.16 8.53 -15.03
CA ASP A 206 13.80 9.22 -16.27
C ASP A 206 12.97 10.45 -15.91
N ASN A 207 13.57 11.63 -16.14
CA ASN A 207 13.02 12.93 -15.78
C ASN A 207 11.89 13.35 -16.76
N ASN A 208 11.32 12.41 -17.51
CA ASN A 208 10.36 12.67 -18.59
C ASN A 208 8.89 12.42 -18.22
N ASP A 209 8.59 12.09 -16.96
CA ASP A 209 7.21 12.24 -16.49
C ASP A 209 6.95 13.73 -16.29
N ASP A 210 6.34 14.36 -17.31
CA ASP A 210 5.73 15.69 -17.24
C ASP A 210 4.95 15.78 -15.91
N ILE A 211 5.55 16.45 -14.93
CA ILE A 211 4.87 16.86 -13.70
C ILE A 211 3.97 18.01 -14.13
N THR A 212 2.89 17.68 -14.81
CA THR A 212 1.76 18.57 -14.91
C THR A 212 1.34 18.87 -13.48
N HIS A 213 1.47 20.14 -13.09
CA HIS A 213 0.90 20.66 -11.86
C HIS A 213 -0.63 20.57 -12.02
N ASP A 214 -1.17 19.39 -11.81
CA ASP A 214 -2.60 19.15 -11.80
C ASP A 214 -3.16 19.87 -10.57
N VAL A 215 -3.79 21.01 -10.85
CA VAL A 215 -4.42 21.89 -9.87
C VAL A 215 -5.55 21.09 -9.24
N GLY A 216 -5.40 20.84 -7.93
CA GLY A 216 -6.22 19.90 -7.17
C GLY A 216 -7.72 20.06 -7.41
N THR A 217 -8.32 19.05 -8.02
CA THR A 217 -9.70 18.69 -7.75
C THR A 217 -9.75 17.95 -6.41
N ASN A 218 -10.81 18.20 -5.63
CA ASN A 218 -11.05 17.72 -4.27
C ASN A 218 -11.22 16.18 -4.15
N GLU A 219 -10.30 15.37 -4.68
CA GLU A 219 -10.29 13.90 -4.51
C GLU A 219 -9.45 13.46 -3.31
N ASP A 220 -9.48 14.25 -2.24
CA ASP A 220 -8.75 13.99 -1.02
C ASP A 220 -9.55 13.07 -0.09
N ASP A 221 -9.52 11.79 -0.44
CA ASP A 221 -9.96 10.61 0.33
C ASP A 221 -11.32 10.01 -0.08
N PRO A 222 -11.37 9.13 -1.08
CA PRO A 222 -12.60 8.43 -1.42
C PRO A 222 -12.94 7.26 -0.46
N PHE A 223 -12.13 7.02 0.58
CA PHE A 223 -12.29 5.87 1.47
C PHE A 223 -12.22 6.28 2.95
N TYR A 224 -13.25 7.00 3.42
CA TYR A 224 -13.49 7.03 4.86
C TYR A 224 -13.96 5.65 5.32
N ILE A 225 -13.03 4.82 5.75
CA ILE A 225 -13.28 3.48 6.28
C ILE A 225 -12.90 3.47 7.75
N GLU A 226 -13.83 3.03 8.60
CA GLU A 226 -13.48 2.65 9.96
C GLU A 226 -13.02 1.19 9.96
N SER A 227 -11.73 0.98 10.22
CA SER A 227 -11.13 -0.36 10.26
C SER A 227 -10.24 -0.54 11.48
N SER A 228 -10.06 -1.79 11.89
CA SER A 228 -9.08 -2.17 12.91
C SER A 228 -7.65 -1.76 12.52
N PHE A 229 -7.34 -1.75 11.21
CA PHE A 229 -6.06 -1.25 10.70
C PHE A 229 -5.88 0.24 10.99
N LYS A 230 -6.90 1.07 10.71
CA LYS A 230 -6.89 2.50 11.04
C LYS A 230 -6.61 2.71 12.53
N SER A 231 -7.35 2.01 13.39
CA SER A 231 -7.18 2.10 14.85
C SER A 231 -5.78 1.69 15.31
N LEU A 232 -5.25 0.58 14.78
CA LEU A 232 -3.91 0.08 15.08
C LEU A 232 -2.83 1.12 14.71
N PHE A 233 -2.85 1.59 13.46
CA PHE A 233 -1.78 2.47 12.95
C PHE A 233 -1.86 3.89 13.54
N ILE A 234 -3.05 4.38 13.88
CA ILE A 234 -3.23 5.62 14.67
C ILE A 234 -2.64 5.44 16.07
N THR A 235 -2.91 4.29 16.72
CA THR A 235 -2.38 4.02 18.07
C THR A 235 -0.85 4.01 18.06
N ILE A 236 -0.23 3.33 17.10
CA ILE A 236 1.24 3.31 16.94
C ILE A 236 1.78 4.72 16.69
N TYR A 237 1.11 5.50 15.83
CA TYR A 237 1.49 6.89 15.55
C TYR A 237 1.48 7.75 16.83
N GLN A 238 0.44 7.65 17.65
CA GLN A 238 0.37 8.39 18.91
C GLN A 238 1.43 7.94 19.91
N GLN A 239 1.65 6.63 20.06
CA GLN A 239 2.73 6.09 20.90
C GLN A 239 4.11 6.61 20.47
N CYS A 240 4.37 6.73 19.16
CA CYS A 240 5.63 7.30 18.67
C CYS A 240 5.75 8.80 18.99
N LYS A 241 4.65 9.57 18.87
CA LYS A 241 4.64 10.98 19.27
C LYS A 241 4.94 11.15 20.75
N ASP A 242 4.30 10.35 21.60
CA ASP A 242 4.50 10.44 23.05
C ASP A 242 5.91 10.01 23.44
N LEU A 243 6.47 8.98 22.79
CA LEU A 243 7.86 8.59 22.94
C LEU A 243 8.81 9.76 22.60
N LEU A 244 8.57 10.44 21.48
CA LEU A 244 9.45 11.52 21.01
C LEU A 244 9.36 12.80 21.84
N LYS A 245 8.23 13.08 22.50
CA LYS A 245 8.15 14.20 23.46
C LYS A 245 9.20 14.12 24.57
N ILE A 246 9.61 12.90 24.96
CA ILE A 246 10.67 12.68 25.95
C ILE A 246 12.04 13.10 25.38
N TYR A 247 12.26 12.88 24.09
CA TYR A 247 13.52 13.17 23.39
C TYR A 247 13.61 14.58 22.81
N ASP A 248 12.50 15.30 22.68
CA ASP A 248 12.47 16.70 22.25
C ASP A 248 12.59 17.67 23.46
N ALA A 249 12.93 17.15 24.63
CA ALA A 249 13.22 17.94 25.84
C ALA A 249 14.46 18.83 25.66
N SER A 250 14.58 19.88 26.48
CA SER A 250 15.63 20.91 26.38
C SER A 250 17.07 20.38 26.33
N GLU A 251 17.30 19.19 26.86
CA GLU A 251 18.61 18.50 26.91
C GLU A 251 19.12 18.06 25.52
N TRP A 252 18.26 18.02 24.51
CA TRP A 252 18.57 17.50 23.17
C TRP A 252 18.61 18.57 22.08
N LYS A 253 18.60 19.86 22.48
CA LYS A 253 18.60 21.02 21.56
C LYS A 253 19.87 21.15 20.72
N ASP A 254 20.99 20.62 21.20
CA ASP A 254 22.28 20.72 20.50
C ASP A 254 22.48 19.63 19.44
N LEU A 255 21.51 18.72 19.28
CA LEU A 255 21.59 17.68 18.26
C LEU A 255 21.37 18.24 16.85
N PRO A 256 22.02 17.66 15.82
CA PRO A 256 21.76 18.02 14.44
C PRO A 256 20.29 17.84 14.06
N ALA A 257 19.76 18.76 13.26
CA ALA A 257 18.41 18.65 12.70
C ALA A 257 18.25 17.39 11.84
N ASN A 258 17.07 16.79 11.89
CA ASN A 258 16.71 15.66 11.05
C ASN A 258 16.28 16.14 9.65
N PRO A 259 17.04 15.84 8.58
CA PRO A 259 16.68 16.25 7.22
C PRO A 259 15.45 15.49 6.65
N LEU A 260 15.00 14.44 7.35
CA LEU A 260 13.91 13.56 6.93
C LEU A 260 12.59 13.90 7.63
N PHE A 261 12.57 14.85 8.56
CA PHE A 261 11.37 15.26 9.29
C PHE A 261 10.25 15.68 8.33
N SER A 262 9.08 15.04 8.44
CA SER A 262 7.88 15.43 7.70
C SER A 262 6.62 14.85 8.35
N ALA A 263 6.11 15.52 9.38
CA ALA A 263 4.83 15.16 10.01
C ALA A 263 3.64 15.23 9.04
N ALA A 264 3.69 16.14 8.05
CA ALA A 264 2.65 16.29 7.04
C ALA A 264 2.56 15.07 6.12
N TYR A 265 3.70 14.57 5.63
CA TYR A 265 3.74 13.37 4.79
C TYR A 265 3.28 12.13 5.56
N LEU A 266 3.73 11.97 6.81
CA LEU A 266 3.30 10.86 7.65
C LEU A 266 1.78 10.88 7.91
N SER A 267 1.22 12.05 8.20
CA SER A 267 -0.23 12.22 8.40
C SER A 267 -1.01 11.88 7.13
N ARG A 268 -0.47 12.23 5.95
CA ARG A 268 -1.06 11.87 4.66
C ARG A 268 -1.07 10.36 4.43
N ILE A 269 0.03 9.65 4.75
CA ILE A 269 0.09 8.19 4.63
C ILE A 269 -0.90 7.53 5.60
N LEU A 270 -0.91 7.98 6.85
CA LEU A 270 -1.79 7.47 7.90
C LEU A 270 -3.27 7.61 7.53
N LYS A 271 -3.66 8.75 6.93
CA LYS A 271 -5.03 8.97 6.48
C LYS A 271 -5.36 8.16 5.23
N LEU A 272 -4.53 8.25 4.18
CA LEU A 272 -4.90 7.75 2.87
C LEU A 272 -4.65 6.26 2.67
N TYR A 273 -3.63 5.66 3.29
CA TYR A 273 -3.16 4.33 2.92
C TYR A 273 -3.35 3.31 4.03
N MET A 274 -2.97 3.66 5.27
CA MET A 274 -2.97 2.71 6.39
C MET A 274 -4.34 2.07 6.72
N PRO A 275 -5.50 2.76 6.58
CA PRO A 275 -6.81 2.15 6.85
C PRO A 275 -7.15 0.96 5.95
N THR A 276 -6.56 0.93 4.75
CA THR A 276 -6.77 -0.11 3.72
C THR A 276 -5.51 -0.91 3.43
N ALA A 277 -4.61 -1.07 4.41
CA ALA A 277 -3.31 -1.73 4.19
C ALA A 277 -3.39 -3.07 3.42
N PRO A 278 -4.28 -4.01 3.79
CA PRO A 278 -4.46 -5.27 3.05
C PRO A 278 -4.79 -5.15 1.56
N ILE A 279 -5.36 -4.03 1.11
CA ILE A 279 -5.73 -3.83 -0.30
C ILE A 279 -4.49 -3.56 -1.15
N TRP A 280 -3.41 -2.99 -0.61
CA TRP A 280 -2.26 -2.56 -1.42
C TRP A 280 -0.92 -3.18 -1.01
N SER A 281 -0.87 -3.92 0.10
CA SER A 281 0.31 -4.67 0.54
C SER A 281 0.17 -6.17 0.30
N ASN A 282 1.21 -6.93 0.61
CA ASN A 282 1.23 -8.39 0.52
C ASN A 282 0.65 -9.09 1.76
N LEU A 283 -0.10 -8.41 2.62
CA LEU A 283 -0.65 -9.01 3.85
C LEU A 283 -1.66 -10.15 3.60
N LEU A 284 -2.24 -10.22 2.40
CA LEU A 284 -3.21 -11.24 1.99
C LEU A 284 -2.73 -12.09 0.80
N LEU A 285 -1.52 -11.85 0.30
CA LEU A 285 -0.96 -12.49 -0.90
C LEU A 285 0.06 -13.58 -0.57
#